data_AF-A0A395MFU0-F1
#
_entry.id   AF-A0A395MFU0-F1
#
_cell.length_a   1.000
_cell.length_b   1.000
_cell.length_c   1.000
_cell.angle_alpha   90.00
_cell.angle_beta   90.00
_cell.angle_gamma   90.00
#
_symmetry.space_group_name_H-M   'P 1'
#
loop_
_entity.id
_entity.type
_entity.pdbx_description
1 polymer ?
#
loop_
_entity_poly.entity_id
_entity_poly.type
_entity_poly.pdbx_seq_one_letter_code
_entity_poly.pdbx_strand_id
1 'polypeptide(L)'
;MSDHSDQGSSPIEPAGRASPLLVGETLRLIAEELGQRTKEDMRYKNAGSLASLAATCKFIASHLEPILYAQDVKEKRFKGLKHAVYSCGDRLAVAILKKYPQRLLKNNVNANLGVTSRPAHRNDICFTMLHVAAARQLYDTIKKLYKLDAKWIYAKNFRSAMPESLEQQFEQKQHKSFPGLQHIIYGMLWAPNFAPMIHGDNYTCAILAGYWPDHHFFVGKFNHSTSIGDDHMTLLHLAVYLHPSPKSLESVQAVAEEYPHLNPLPVGDYRGSVHHLAVVAQNGKALEYLLHEVMDDQTYYIDNRGYNPLHLAVELCLQGDGVPGPNGQSGSTRLLNVLLSLKHRINPAMPQTMAPYKTPLLIVAKMIHLDWSGRSTLIKKLLDQLIDLEEDYAEAWGLGSTSFAINRPDSDGKTVLGHITSAILESPPSKGNKALENLFKKLVDEHGADINLDANQFPSARIRAYVPSIKWRADRAQGFTQFKRVIEELGGRLHQAELDNTMTRTLASPYPDQRHLQQLPANHPYAMPGPLNDVFVPLSPTEVAARSAAQSRLARARALIAARDSGSINEQTIANFVANLNGASHTG
;
A
#
# COMPACT_ATOMS: atom_id res chain seq x y z
N MET A 1 -32.56 -19.13 -67.73
CA MET A 1 -33.99 -19.52 -67.65
C MET A 1 -34.25 -19.80 -66.17
N SER A 2 -34.57 -18.76 -65.38
CA SER A 2 -35.95 -18.29 -65.08
C SER A 2 -36.58 -19.19 -64.00
N ASP A 3 -36.99 -18.75 -62.81
CA ASP A 3 -37.55 -17.44 -62.42
C ASP A 3 -37.31 -17.04 -60.96
N HIS A 4 -37.32 -15.72 -60.78
CA HIS A 4 -37.47 -14.95 -59.54
C HIS A 4 -38.96 -14.83 -59.13
N SER A 5 -39.24 -14.82 -57.82
CA SER A 5 -40.10 -13.84 -57.11
C SER A 5 -40.24 -14.32 -55.64
N ASP A 6 -39.49 -13.81 -54.66
CA ASP A 6 -39.54 -12.49 -54.00
C ASP A 6 -40.61 -12.38 -52.89
N GLN A 7 -40.14 -11.84 -51.74
CA GLN A 7 -40.86 -11.20 -50.62
C GLN A 7 -41.44 -12.05 -49.47
N GLY A 8 -40.73 -11.97 -48.35
CA GLY A 8 -41.19 -12.37 -47.02
C GLY A 8 -40.30 -11.79 -45.93
N SER A 9 -40.21 -10.46 -45.87
CA SER A 9 -39.60 -9.70 -44.79
C SER A 9 -40.13 -10.19 -43.44
N SER A 10 -39.33 -10.95 -42.70
CA SER A 10 -39.66 -11.29 -41.31
C SER A 10 -39.30 -10.10 -40.42
N PRO A 11 -40.16 -9.77 -39.43
CA PRO A 11 -40.29 -8.42 -38.92
C PRO A 11 -39.13 -8.08 -38.00
N ILE A 12 -38.75 -6.79 -38.02
CA ILE A 12 -38.07 -6.11 -36.92
C ILE A 12 -38.78 -6.52 -35.62
N GLU A 13 -38.14 -7.33 -34.78
CA GLU A 13 -38.67 -7.63 -33.47
C GLU A 13 -38.89 -6.31 -32.71
N PRO A 14 -40.11 -6.07 -32.20
CA PRO A 14 -40.37 -4.86 -31.44
C PRO A 14 -39.49 -4.87 -30.20
N ALA A 15 -38.88 -3.71 -29.92
CA ALA A 15 -38.17 -3.44 -28.68
C ALA A 15 -38.91 -4.03 -27.47
N GLY A 16 -38.44 -5.18 -26.97
CA GLY A 16 -38.78 -5.82 -25.70
C GLY A 16 -39.38 -4.86 -24.68
N ARG A 17 -40.72 -4.88 -24.64
CA ARG A 17 -41.53 -4.29 -23.58
C ARG A 17 -41.26 -5.10 -22.32
N ALA A 18 -40.97 -4.43 -21.22
CA ALA A 18 -40.93 -5.06 -19.90
C ALA A 18 -42.21 -5.89 -19.69
N SER A 19 -42.05 -7.17 -19.31
CA SER A 19 -43.19 -8.05 -19.04
C SER A 19 -44.15 -7.38 -18.04
N PRO A 20 -45.47 -7.34 -18.32
CA PRO A 20 -46.46 -6.72 -17.43
C PRO A 20 -46.42 -7.26 -15.99
N LEU A 21 -45.99 -8.51 -15.82
CA LEU A 21 -45.90 -9.18 -14.51
C LEU A 21 -44.89 -8.51 -13.57
N LEU A 22 -43.74 -8.06 -14.09
CA LEU A 22 -42.64 -7.50 -13.29
C LEU A 22 -42.90 -6.05 -12.85
N VAL A 23 -43.66 -5.31 -13.65
CA VAL A 23 -44.14 -3.96 -13.28
C VAL A 23 -45.15 -4.06 -12.14
N GLY A 24 -46.07 -5.03 -12.22
CA GLY A 24 -47.03 -5.32 -11.15
C GLY A 24 -46.34 -5.67 -9.84
N GLU A 25 -45.30 -6.50 -9.86
CA GLU A 25 -44.51 -6.85 -8.68
C GLU A 25 -43.80 -5.64 -8.06
N THR A 26 -43.18 -4.79 -8.88
CA THR A 26 -42.51 -3.56 -8.40
C THR A 26 -43.50 -2.61 -7.73
N LEU A 27 -44.66 -2.39 -8.37
CA LEU A 27 -45.72 -1.53 -7.84
C LEU A 27 -46.33 -2.11 -6.57
N ARG A 28 -46.48 -3.44 -6.50
CA ARG A 28 -46.93 -4.16 -5.32
C ARG A 28 -45.96 -3.97 -4.15
N LEU A 29 -44.65 -4.12 -4.38
CA LEU A 29 -43.63 -3.92 -3.36
C LEU A 29 -43.59 -2.49 -2.79
N ILE A 30 -43.83 -1.48 -3.63
CA ILE A 30 -43.95 -0.08 -3.21
C ILE A 30 -45.23 0.10 -2.38
N ALA A 31 -46.36 -0.38 -2.88
CA ALA A 31 -47.67 -0.22 -2.25
C ALA A 31 -47.80 -0.95 -0.90
N GLU A 32 -47.23 -2.16 -0.76
CA GLU A 32 -47.22 -2.92 0.50
C GLU A 32 -46.47 -2.18 1.60
N GLU A 33 -45.31 -1.58 1.31
CA GLU A 33 -44.55 -0.80 2.31
C GLU A 33 -45.26 0.47 2.74
N LEU A 34 -45.81 1.19 1.77
CA LEU A 34 -46.59 2.40 2.03
C LEU A 34 -47.75 2.03 2.95
N GLY A 35 -48.48 0.95 2.63
CA GLY A 35 -49.61 0.47 3.43
C GLY A 35 -49.26 -0.02 4.84
N GLN A 36 -48.12 -0.71 5.02
CA GLN A 36 -47.72 -1.23 6.34
C GLN A 36 -47.37 -0.12 7.35
N ARG A 37 -46.86 1.04 6.88
CA ARG A 37 -46.43 2.14 7.76
C ARG A 37 -47.49 3.22 7.98
N THR A 38 -48.53 3.28 7.14
CA THR A 38 -49.61 4.28 7.21
C THR A 38 -50.86 3.76 7.91
N LYS A 39 -50.76 2.84 8.88
CA LYS A 39 -51.93 2.44 9.70
C LYS A 39 -52.64 3.63 10.38
N GLU A 40 -52.03 4.82 10.36
CA GLU A 40 -52.54 6.06 10.97
C GLU A 40 -52.87 7.21 9.98
N ASP A 41 -52.53 7.15 8.67
CA ASP A 41 -52.92 8.20 7.69
C ASP A 41 -54.07 7.71 6.80
N MET A 42 -55.24 8.37 6.92
CA MET A 42 -56.50 8.02 6.24
C MET A 42 -56.40 7.99 4.71
N ARG A 43 -55.39 8.64 4.11
CA ARG A 43 -55.17 8.66 2.65
C ARG A 43 -54.69 7.32 2.07
N TYR A 44 -54.17 6.40 2.89
CA TYR A 44 -53.47 5.19 2.42
C TYR A 44 -54.05 3.88 3.00
N LYS A 45 -55.25 3.96 3.60
CA LYS A 45 -55.93 2.86 4.29
C LYS A 45 -56.15 1.59 3.43
N ASN A 46 -56.09 1.73 2.10
CA ASN A 46 -56.35 0.66 1.12
C ASN A 46 -55.13 0.31 0.24
N ALA A 47 -53.90 0.73 0.60
CA ALA A 47 -52.72 0.54 -0.24
C ALA A 47 -52.42 -0.94 -0.57
N GLY A 48 -52.65 -1.87 0.37
CA GLY A 48 -52.55 -3.31 0.11
C GLY A 48 -53.59 -3.84 -0.89
N SER A 49 -54.82 -3.30 -0.84
CA SER A 49 -55.89 -3.62 -1.79
C SER A 49 -55.62 -3.03 -3.19
N LEU A 50 -55.00 -1.85 -3.25
CA LEU A 50 -54.54 -1.22 -4.50
C LEU A 50 -53.40 -2.00 -5.14
N ALA A 51 -52.53 -2.63 -4.34
CA ALA A 51 -51.46 -3.49 -4.82
C ALA A 51 -52.01 -4.75 -5.52
N SER A 52 -53.00 -5.40 -4.90
CA SER A 52 -53.73 -6.55 -5.48
C SER A 52 -54.57 -6.16 -6.71
N LEU A 53 -55.11 -4.93 -6.74
CA LEU A 53 -55.88 -4.42 -7.87
C LEU A 53 -54.99 -4.01 -9.07
N ALA A 54 -53.81 -3.44 -8.80
CA ALA A 54 -52.81 -3.14 -9.82
C ALA A 54 -52.27 -4.41 -10.49
N ALA A 55 -52.16 -5.52 -9.75
CA ALA A 55 -51.76 -6.82 -10.28
C ALA A 55 -52.81 -7.47 -11.21
N THR A 56 -54.08 -7.08 -11.09
CA THR A 56 -55.21 -7.70 -11.81
C THR A 56 -55.72 -6.88 -13.00
N CYS A 57 -55.41 -5.57 -13.08
CA CYS A 57 -55.89 -4.70 -14.17
C CYS A 57 -54.81 -3.73 -14.69
N LYS A 58 -54.44 -3.90 -15.97
CA LYS A 58 -53.42 -3.09 -16.66
C LYS A 58 -53.77 -1.59 -16.73
N PHE A 59 -55.05 -1.26 -16.87
CA PHE A 59 -55.53 0.13 -16.90
C PHE A 59 -55.37 0.82 -15.53
N ILE A 60 -55.69 0.10 -14.45
CA ILE A 60 -55.55 0.65 -13.09
C ILE A 60 -54.06 0.79 -12.74
N ALA A 61 -53.24 -0.19 -13.10
CA ALA A 61 -51.79 -0.13 -12.93
C ALA A 61 -51.17 1.12 -13.60
N SER A 62 -51.55 1.44 -14.84
CA SER A 62 -50.98 2.60 -15.56
C SER A 62 -51.33 3.95 -14.93
N HIS A 63 -52.44 4.05 -14.20
CA HIS A 63 -52.84 5.29 -13.50
C HIS A 63 -52.21 5.40 -12.10
N LEU A 64 -52.01 4.27 -11.41
CA LEU A 64 -51.39 4.25 -10.08
C LEU A 64 -49.86 4.39 -10.15
N GLU A 65 -49.25 3.92 -11.23
CA GLU A 65 -47.81 3.85 -11.40
C GLU A 65 -47.07 5.19 -11.22
N PRO A 66 -47.47 6.32 -11.86
CA PRO A 66 -46.82 7.61 -11.64
C PRO A 66 -46.96 8.13 -10.20
N ILE A 67 -48.09 7.84 -9.54
CA ILE A 67 -48.38 8.28 -8.17
C ILE A 67 -47.47 7.54 -7.19
N LEU A 68 -47.42 6.21 -7.30
CA LEU A 68 -46.61 5.35 -6.43
C LEU A 68 -45.11 5.64 -6.61
N TYR A 69 -44.64 5.85 -7.84
CA TYR A 69 -43.25 6.24 -8.08
C TYR A 69 -42.91 7.65 -7.57
N ALA A 70 -43.81 8.62 -7.71
CA ALA A 70 -43.61 9.95 -7.13
C ALA A 70 -43.53 9.89 -5.60
N GLN A 71 -44.36 9.06 -4.97
CA GLN A 71 -44.40 8.88 -3.52
C GLN A 71 -43.17 8.14 -2.99
N ASP A 72 -42.72 7.07 -3.66
CA ASP A 72 -41.51 6.31 -3.33
C ASP A 72 -40.26 7.22 -3.23
N VAL A 73 -40.16 8.21 -4.14
CA VAL A 73 -39.08 9.19 -4.14
C VAL A 73 -39.28 10.28 -3.07
N LYS A 74 -40.50 10.84 -2.95
CA LYS A 74 -40.80 11.90 -1.96
C LYS A 74 -40.58 11.43 -0.52
N GLU A 75 -40.91 10.18 -0.22
CA GLU A 75 -40.73 9.58 1.11
C GLU A 75 -39.32 9.02 1.34
N LYS A 76 -38.42 9.15 0.35
CA LYS A 76 -37.05 8.61 0.38
C LYS A 76 -37.02 7.11 0.71
N ARG A 77 -37.94 6.33 0.14
CA ARG A 77 -38.02 4.87 0.32
C ARG A 77 -37.19 4.14 -0.72
N PHE A 78 -37.22 4.66 -1.95
CA PHE A 78 -36.42 4.18 -3.08
C PHE A 78 -36.59 2.69 -3.37
N LYS A 79 -37.73 2.07 -3.05
CA LYS A 79 -37.94 0.62 -3.21
C LYS A 79 -37.91 0.19 -4.67
N GLY A 80 -38.61 0.91 -5.55
CA GLY A 80 -38.60 0.59 -6.98
C GLY A 80 -37.25 0.90 -7.62
N LEU A 81 -36.55 1.93 -7.15
CA LEU A 81 -35.18 2.24 -7.58
C LEU A 81 -34.20 1.15 -7.15
N LYS A 82 -34.26 0.68 -5.89
CA LYS A 82 -33.48 -0.47 -5.40
C LYS A 82 -33.77 -1.72 -6.22
N HIS A 83 -35.03 -2.06 -6.44
CA HIS A 83 -35.40 -3.23 -7.25
C HIS A 83 -34.83 -3.14 -8.67
N ALA A 84 -34.95 -1.96 -9.31
CA ALA A 84 -34.40 -1.73 -10.64
C ALA A 84 -32.90 -2.01 -10.71
N VAL A 85 -32.12 -1.53 -9.74
CA VAL A 85 -30.66 -1.70 -9.77
C VAL A 85 -30.17 -3.00 -9.15
N TYR A 86 -30.89 -3.65 -8.23
CA TYR A 86 -30.45 -4.90 -7.55
C TYR A 86 -31.00 -6.18 -8.15
N SER A 87 -32.21 -6.15 -8.68
CA SER A 87 -32.95 -7.36 -9.05
C SER A 87 -33.13 -7.47 -10.55
N CYS A 88 -33.19 -6.34 -11.27
CA CYS A 88 -33.44 -6.35 -12.72
C CYS A 88 -32.14 -6.42 -13.54
N GLY A 89 -32.25 -6.86 -14.80
CA GLY A 89 -31.23 -6.67 -15.82
C GLY A 89 -31.27 -5.26 -16.43
N ASP A 90 -30.21 -4.87 -17.14
CA ASP A 90 -29.92 -3.49 -17.54
C ASP A 90 -31.06 -2.81 -18.31
N ARG A 91 -31.57 -3.46 -19.36
CA ARG A 91 -32.70 -2.97 -20.16
C ARG A 91 -33.94 -2.67 -19.31
N LEU A 92 -34.26 -3.56 -18.37
CA LEU A 92 -35.43 -3.43 -17.51
C LEU A 92 -35.22 -2.34 -16.45
N ALA A 93 -34.01 -2.22 -15.91
CA ALA A 93 -33.64 -1.14 -15.00
C ALA A 93 -33.84 0.23 -15.67
N VAL A 94 -33.36 0.41 -16.91
CA VAL A 94 -33.60 1.63 -17.70
C VAL A 94 -35.09 1.88 -17.94
N ALA A 95 -35.86 0.83 -18.23
CA ALA A 95 -37.30 0.95 -18.42
C ALA A 95 -38.00 1.45 -17.14
N ILE A 96 -37.64 0.93 -15.97
CA ILE A 96 -38.18 1.37 -14.68
C ILE A 96 -37.77 2.82 -14.39
N LEU A 97 -36.49 3.17 -14.56
CA LEU A 97 -36.00 4.54 -14.33
C LEU A 97 -36.71 5.58 -15.21
N LYS A 98 -37.14 5.22 -16.42
CA LYS A 98 -37.90 6.12 -17.32
C LYS A 98 -39.32 6.41 -16.83
N LYS A 99 -39.87 5.61 -15.92
CA LYS A 99 -41.24 5.76 -15.41
C LYS A 99 -41.35 6.71 -14.23
N TYR A 100 -40.25 6.93 -13.51
CA TYR A 100 -40.21 7.91 -12.44
C TYR A 100 -40.31 9.34 -13.01
N PRO A 101 -41.02 10.26 -12.33
CA PRO A 101 -41.05 11.66 -12.74
C PRO A 101 -39.64 12.26 -12.77
N GLN A 102 -39.18 12.68 -13.94
CA GLN A 102 -37.77 13.04 -14.17
C GLN A 102 -37.25 14.10 -13.18
N ARG A 103 -38.03 15.14 -12.88
CA ARG A 103 -37.64 16.19 -11.92
C ARG A 103 -37.41 15.64 -10.50
N LEU A 104 -38.26 14.73 -10.04
CA LEU A 104 -38.13 14.10 -8.73
C LEU A 104 -36.96 13.12 -8.70
N LEU A 105 -36.80 12.35 -9.79
CA LEU A 105 -35.71 11.38 -9.92
C LEU A 105 -34.34 12.08 -9.93
N LYS A 106 -34.18 13.18 -10.70
CA LYS A 106 -32.92 13.96 -10.72
C LYS A 106 -32.50 14.42 -9.32
N ASN A 107 -33.44 14.92 -8.53
CA ASN A 107 -33.17 15.38 -7.16
C ASN A 107 -32.77 14.25 -6.19
N ASN A 108 -33.00 12.99 -6.57
CA ASN A 108 -32.78 11.82 -5.71
C ASN A 108 -31.87 10.77 -6.35
N VAL A 109 -31.28 11.03 -7.53
CA VAL A 109 -30.44 10.05 -8.24
C VAL A 109 -29.19 9.67 -7.44
N ASN A 110 -28.72 10.62 -6.63
CA ASN A 110 -27.56 10.49 -5.74
C ASN A 110 -27.96 10.12 -4.30
N ALA A 111 -29.23 9.80 -4.06
CA ALA A 111 -29.69 9.45 -2.73
C ALA A 111 -29.07 8.11 -2.27
N ASN A 112 -28.83 8.03 -0.97
CA ASN A 112 -28.36 6.80 -0.35
C ASN A 112 -29.46 5.74 -0.36
N LEU A 113 -29.17 4.60 -0.98
CA LEU A 113 -30.06 3.43 -1.06
C LEU A 113 -29.88 2.44 0.11
N GLY A 114 -28.92 2.65 1.01
CA GLY A 114 -28.51 1.69 2.05
C GLY A 114 -29.02 1.94 3.48
N VAL A 115 -29.81 2.98 3.76
CA VAL A 115 -30.26 3.24 5.14
C VAL A 115 -31.25 2.15 5.60
N THR A 116 -30.79 1.25 6.47
CA THR A 116 -31.58 0.14 7.06
C THR A 116 -32.20 0.53 8.40
N SER A 117 -31.62 1.50 9.12
CA SER A 117 -32.09 1.90 10.45
C SER A 117 -32.76 3.28 10.46
N ARG A 118 -33.76 3.46 11.32
CA ARG A 118 -34.33 4.78 11.67
C ARG A 118 -34.47 4.86 13.19
N PRO A 119 -33.80 5.80 13.89
CA PRO A 119 -32.92 6.86 13.35
C PRO A 119 -31.62 6.31 12.75
N ALA A 120 -30.98 7.10 11.88
CA ALA A 120 -29.77 6.67 11.18
C ALA A 120 -28.60 6.46 12.15
N HIS A 121 -27.95 5.30 12.09
CA HIS A 121 -26.76 5.00 12.88
C HIS A 121 -25.47 5.31 12.12
N ARG A 122 -24.38 5.56 12.85
CA ARG A 122 -23.04 5.85 12.29
C ARG A 122 -22.51 4.73 11.37
N ASN A 123 -23.04 3.52 11.50
CA ASN A 123 -22.68 2.32 10.74
C ASN A 123 -23.64 2.03 9.56
N ASP A 124 -24.57 2.92 9.25
CA ASP A 124 -25.51 2.73 8.15
C ASP A 124 -24.79 2.58 6.80
N ILE A 125 -25.32 1.68 5.98
CA ILE A 125 -24.83 1.41 4.64
C ILE A 125 -25.09 2.65 3.76
N CYS A 126 -24.06 3.09 3.01
CA CYS A 126 -24.15 4.27 2.15
C CYS A 126 -23.71 3.95 0.72
N PHE A 127 -24.61 3.75 -0.23
CA PHE A 127 -24.28 3.62 -1.66
C PHE A 127 -25.38 4.24 -2.55
N THR A 128 -25.04 4.57 -3.80
CA THR A 128 -25.98 5.15 -4.78
C THR A 128 -26.39 4.14 -5.86
N MET A 129 -27.35 4.50 -6.71
CA MET A 129 -27.69 3.69 -7.89
C MET A 129 -26.48 3.45 -8.80
N LEU A 130 -25.57 4.42 -8.92
CA LEU A 130 -24.38 4.30 -9.78
C LEU A 130 -23.43 3.20 -9.29
N HIS A 131 -23.25 3.09 -7.98
CA HIS A 131 -22.44 2.05 -7.34
C HIS A 131 -22.95 0.64 -7.66
N VAL A 132 -24.26 0.42 -7.49
CA VAL A 132 -24.89 -0.88 -7.77
C VAL A 132 -24.90 -1.17 -9.28
N ALA A 133 -25.19 -0.16 -10.11
CA ALA A 133 -25.17 -0.29 -11.56
C ALA A 133 -23.78 -0.67 -12.08
N ALA A 134 -22.72 -0.05 -11.55
CA ALA A 134 -21.35 -0.40 -11.89
C ALA A 134 -20.98 -1.82 -11.42
N ALA A 135 -21.25 -2.16 -10.16
CA ALA A 135 -20.98 -3.50 -9.60
C ALA A 135 -21.69 -4.62 -10.37
N ARG A 136 -22.89 -4.35 -10.91
CA ARG A 136 -23.71 -5.30 -11.67
C ARG A 136 -23.57 -5.16 -13.19
N GLN A 137 -22.64 -4.32 -13.68
CA GLN A 137 -22.36 -4.16 -15.11
C GLN A 137 -23.58 -3.71 -15.93
N LEU A 138 -24.40 -2.81 -15.37
CA LEU A 138 -25.61 -2.28 -16.00
C LEU A 138 -25.26 -1.06 -16.89
N TYR A 139 -24.66 -1.32 -18.03
CA TYR A 139 -24.08 -0.32 -18.94
C TYR A 139 -25.03 0.81 -19.35
N ASP A 140 -26.23 0.49 -19.83
CA ASP A 140 -27.21 1.48 -20.26
C ASP A 140 -27.87 2.20 -19.08
N THR A 141 -27.95 1.54 -17.94
CA THR A 141 -28.33 2.15 -16.67
C THR A 141 -27.31 3.20 -16.25
N ILE A 142 -26.01 2.93 -16.34
CA ILE A 142 -24.94 3.92 -16.06
C ILE A 142 -25.11 5.15 -16.98
N LYS A 143 -25.29 4.94 -18.29
CA LYS A 143 -25.57 6.02 -19.26
C LYS A 143 -26.82 6.82 -18.88
N LYS A 144 -27.88 6.15 -18.45
CA LYS A 144 -29.14 6.80 -18.03
C LYS A 144 -28.96 7.60 -16.75
N LEU A 145 -28.21 7.08 -15.77
CA LEU A 145 -27.90 7.77 -14.52
C LEU A 145 -27.06 9.03 -14.77
N TYR A 146 -26.08 8.98 -15.68
CA TYR A 146 -25.34 10.17 -16.10
C TYR A 146 -26.26 11.26 -16.67
N LYS A 147 -27.19 10.90 -17.58
CA LYS A 147 -28.20 11.84 -18.13
C LYS A 147 -29.17 12.41 -17.06
N LEU A 148 -29.20 11.81 -15.88
CA LEU A 148 -29.98 12.24 -14.73
C LEU A 148 -29.14 13.02 -13.70
N ASP A 149 -27.92 13.41 -14.04
CA ASP A 149 -26.98 14.16 -13.20
C ASP A 149 -26.48 13.35 -11.98
N ALA A 150 -26.26 12.04 -12.17
CA ALA A 150 -25.59 11.22 -11.19
C ALA A 150 -24.14 11.72 -10.96
N LYS A 151 -23.73 11.76 -9.69
CA LYS A 151 -22.42 12.21 -9.23
C LYS A 151 -21.55 11.03 -8.85
N TRP A 152 -20.25 11.18 -9.11
CA TRP A 152 -19.22 10.30 -8.59
C TRP A 152 -18.98 10.60 -7.12
N ILE A 153 -19.58 9.81 -6.25
CA ILE A 153 -19.42 9.96 -4.80
C ILE A 153 -18.89 8.67 -4.21
N TYR A 154 -18.24 8.74 -3.04
CA TYR A 154 -17.75 7.55 -2.37
C TYR A 154 -18.83 6.94 -1.47
N ALA A 155 -18.81 5.61 -1.36
CA ALA A 155 -19.79 4.80 -0.63
C ALA A 155 -19.14 4.00 0.51
N LYS A 156 -19.91 3.63 1.53
CA LYS A 156 -19.53 2.70 2.61
C LYS A 156 -20.08 1.30 2.35
N ASN A 157 -19.52 0.30 3.01
CA ASN A 157 -20.02 -1.09 3.04
C ASN A 157 -20.15 -1.72 1.64
N PHE A 158 -18.99 -1.92 0.99
CA PHE A 158 -18.86 -2.53 -0.34
C PHE A 158 -19.75 -3.76 -0.56
N ARG A 159 -19.72 -4.72 0.39
CA ARG A 159 -20.50 -5.98 0.32
C ARG A 159 -21.98 -5.76 0.07
N SER A 160 -22.59 -4.78 0.74
CA SER A 160 -24.02 -4.52 0.63
C SER A 160 -24.44 -4.02 -0.76
N ALA A 161 -23.52 -3.53 -1.58
CA ALA A 161 -23.79 -3.13 -2.97
C ALA A 161 -23.56 -4.27 -3.98
N MET A 162 -22.92 -5.36 -3.56
CA MET A 162 -22.64 -6.52 -4.40
C MET A 162 -23.83 -7.50 -4.37
N PRO A 163 -24.15 -8.17 -5.49
CA PRO A 163 -25.03 -9.34 -5.47
C PRO A 163 -24.43 -10.47 -4.62
N GLU A 164 -25.25 -11.25 -3.92
CA GLU A 164 -24.80 -12.37 -3.05
C GLU A 164 -23.91 -13.37 -3.79
N SER A 165 -24.25 -13.71 -5.04
CA SER A 165 -23.43 -14.61 -5.87
C SER A 165 -22.04 -14.05 -6.18
N LEU A 166 -21.93 -12.73 -6.27
CA LEU A 166 -20.68 -12.02 -6.56
C LEU A 166 -19.87 -11.81 -5.28
N GLU A 167 -20.54 -11.59 -4.15
CA GLU A 167 -19.92 -11.61 -2.82
C GLU A 167 -19.30 -12.98 -2.53
N GLN A 168 -20.00 -14.08 -2.79
CA GLN A 168 -19.46 -15.43 -2.58
C GLN A 168 -18.25 -15.73 -3.47
N GLN A 169 -18.27 -15.33 -4.74
CA GLN A 169 -17.10 -15.48 -5.63
C GLN A 169 -15.92 -14.64 -5.17
N PHE A 170 -16.21 -13.43 -4.69
CA PHE A 170 -15.23 -12.52 -4.14
C PHE A 170 -14.58 -13.11 -2.89
N GLU A 171 -15.39 -13.58 -1.93
CA GLU A 171 -14.90 -14.24 -0.71
C GLU A 171 -14.07 -15.49 -0.99
N GLN A 172 -14.54 -16.36 -1.90
CA GLN A 172 -13.82 -17.58 -2.28
C GLN A 172 -12.46 -17.31 -2.94
N LYS A 173 -12.34 -16.27 -3.78
CA LYS A 173 -11.06 -15.85 -4.37
C LYS A 173 -10.19 -15.05 -3.39
N GLN A 174 -10.80 -14.33 -2.45
CA GLN A 174 -10.11 -13.51 -1.45
C GLN A 174 -9.40 -14.32 -0.38
N HIS A 175 -10.04 -15.37 0.16
CA HIS A 175 -9.49 -16.17 1.26
C HIS A 175 -8.15 -16.86 0.97
N LYS A 176 -7.77 -17.00 -0.30
CA LYS A 176 -6.51 -17.61 -0.72
C LYS A 176 -5.47 -16.60 -1.25
N SER A 177 -5.84 -15.35 -1.52
CA SER A 177 -5.05 -14.50 -2.44
C SER A 177 -4.95 -13.00 -2.12
N PHE A 178 -5.81 -12.40 -1.26
CA PHE A 178 -5.94 -10.93 -1.09
C PHE A 178 -5.97 -10.36 0.35
N PRO A 179 -5.03 -10.72 1.21
CA PRO A 179 -5.03 -10.36 2.62
C PRO A 179 -4.85 -8.85 2.90
N GLY A 180 -3.96 -8.14 2.19
CA GLY A 180 -3.80 -6.68 2.36
C GLY A 180 -5.03 -5.87 1.92
N LEU A 181 -5.62 -6.25 0.78
CA LEU A 181 -6.85 -5.62 0.28
C LEU A 181 -8.06 -5.93 1.18
N GLN A 182 -8.15 -7.13 1.75
CA GLN A 182 -9.23 -7.52 2.65
C GLN A 182 -9.32 -6.62 3.88
N HIS A 183 -8.20 -6.20 4.48
CA HIS A 183 -8.23 -5.28 5.62
C HIS A 183 -8.66 -3.87 5.26
N ILE A 184 -8.37 -3.44 4.04
CA ILE A 184 -8.66 -2.09 3.59
C ILE A 184 -10.10 -1.96 3.11
N ILE A 185 -10.66 -3.00 2.49
CA ILE A 185 -12.04 -2.98 1.97
C ILE A 185 -13.06 -2.64 3.05
N TYR A 186 -12.90 -3.12 4.28
CA TYR A 186 -13.84 -2.84 5.37
C TYR A 186 -13.75 -1.40 5.87
N GLY A 187 -12.55 -0.80 5.77
CA GLY A 187 -12.28 0.55 6.21
C GLY A 187 -12.39 1.60 5.10
N MET A 188 -12.53 1.24 3.83
CA MET A 188 -12.46 2.21 2.74
C MET A 188 -13.84 2.71 2.31
N LEU A 189 -13.91 3.99 1.92
CA LEU A 189 -15.01 4.50 1.11
C LEU A 189 -14.71 4.18 -0.36
N TRP A 190 -15.54 3.39 -1.02
CA TRP A 190 -15.26 2.91 -2.37
C TRP A 190 -15.94 3.77 -3.43
N ALA A 191 -15.31 3.90 -4.59
CA ALA A 191 -15.86 4.59 -5.75
C ALA A 191 -16.61 3.60 -6.68
N PRO A 192 -17.50 4.08 -7.57
CA PRO A 192 -18.29 3.20 -8.44
C PRO A 192 -17.47 2.26 -9.33
N ASN A 193 -16.28 2.65 -9.79
CA ASN A 193 -15.35 1.81 -10.58
C ASN A 193 -14.67 0.70 -9.78
N PHE A 194 -14.64 0.74 -8.46
CA PHE A 194 -13.90 -0.22 -7.64
C PHE A 194 -14.30 -1.68 -7.89
N ALA A 195 -15.60 -1.97 -7.87
CA ALA A 195 -16.13 -3.32 -8.14
C ALA A 195 -15.74 -3.80 -9.56
N PRO A 196 -16.11 -3.08 -10.65
CA PRO A 196 -15.69 -3.43 -12.01
C PRO A 196 -14.20 -3.75 -12.16
N MET A 197 -13.33 -2.96 -11.53
CA MET A 197 -11.89 -3.16 -11.64
C MET A 197 -11.41 -4.43 -10.97
N ILE A 198 -11.95 -4.79 -9.81
CA ILE A 198 -11.60 -6.07 -9.18
C ILE A 198 -12.12 -7.26 -9.99
N HIS A 199 -13.23 -7.08 -10.71
CA HIS A 199 -13.75 -8.11 -11.62
C HIS A 199 -13.01 -8.18 -12.97
N GLY A 200 -12.17 -7.18 -13.29
CA GLY A 200 -11.56 -7.07 -14.61
C GLY A 200 -12.56 -6.71 -15.71
N ASP A 201 -13.67 -6.04 -15.39
CA ASP A 201 -14.64 -5.58 -16.37
C ASP A 201 -14.20 -4.25 -16.99
N ASN A 202 -13.36 -4.36 -18.02
CA ASN A 202 -12.81 -3.23 -18.75
C ASN A 202 -13.90 -2.37 -19.42
N TYR A 203 -15.04 -2.97 -19.80
CA TYR A 203 -16.09 -2.25 -20.52
C TYR A 203 -16.88 -1.32 -19.59
N THR A 204 -17.24 -1.77 -18.38
CA THR A 204 -17.82 -0.85 -17.38
C THR A 204 -16.84 0.26 -17.02
N CYS A 205 -15.55 -0.07 -16.85
CA CYS A 205 -14.52 0.93 -16.53
C CYS A 205 -14.41 2.00 -17.62
N ALA A 206 -14.41 1.60 -18.90
CA ALA A 206 -14.37 2.53 -20.04
C ALA A 206 -15.60 3.44 -20.09
N ILE A 207 -16.80 2.90 -19.81
CA ILE A 207 -18.03 3.70 -19.74
C ILE A 207 -17.94 4.73 -18.59
N LEU A 208 -17.48 4.31 -17.42
CA LEU A 208 -17.31 5.19 -16.27
C LEU A 208 -16.28 6.29 -16.54
N ALA A 209 -15.17 5.96 -17.19
CA ALA A 209 -14.16 6.92 -17.63
C ALA A 209 -14.71 7.95 -18.62
N GLY A 210 -15.55 7.53 -19.57
CA GLY A 210 -16.18 8.44 -20.53
C GLY A 210 -17.15 9.44 -19.92
N TYR A 211 -17.80 9.10 -18.79
CA TYR A 211 -18.79 9.96 -18.13
C TYR A 211 -18.27 10.73 -16.91
N TRP A 212 -17.20 10.24 -16.27
CA TRP A 212 -16.52 10.90 -15.13
C TRP A 212 -15.00 10.89 -15.32
N PRO A 213 -14.47 11.57 -16.36
CA PRO A 213 -13.06 11.49 -16.74
C PRO A 213 -12.10 11.97 -15.65
N ASP A 214 -12.46 12.97 -14.85
CA ASP A 214 -11.57 13.46 -13.79
C ASP A 214 -11.51 12.53 -12.56
N HIS A 215 -12.40 11.55 -12.47
CA HIS A 215 -12.58 10.75 -11.25
C HIS A 215 -12.30 9.26 -11.44
N HIS A 216 -12.25 8.78 -12.68
CA HIS A 216 -12.14 7.35 -12.98
C HIS A 216 -10.82 6.73 -12.53
N PHE A 217 -9.81 7.53 -12.22
CA PHE A 217 -8.55 7.09 -11.64
C PHE A 217 -8.65 6.75 -10.15
N PHE A 218 -9.67 7.24 -9.46
CA PHE A 218 -9.86 7.05 -8.03
C PHE A 218 -10.88 5.94 -7.80
N VAL A 219 -10.45 4.95 -7.03
CA VAL A 219 -11.21 3.73 -6.73
C VAL A 219 -11.70 3.70 -5.28
N GLY A 220 -11.21 4.62 -4.46
CA GLY A 220 -11.70 4.77 -3.09
C GLY A 220 -11.02 5.89 -2.33
N LYS A 221 -11.35 5.99 -1.06
CA LYS A 221 -10.80 6.93 -0.08
C LYS A 221 -10.66 6.20 1.25
N PHE A 222 -9.51 6.27 1.89
CA PHE A 222 -9.28 5.62 3.19
C PHE A 222 -10.14 6.31 4.27
N ASN A 223 -10.83 5.58 5.19
CA ASN A 223 -11.75 6.21 6.18
C ASN A 223 -11.05 7.10 7.20
N HIS A 224 -9.73 7.04 7.31
CA HIS A 224 -9.04 7.68 8.41
C HIS A 224 -8.76 9.13 8.02
N SER A 225 -9.52 10.04 8.64
CA SER A 225 -9.23 11.47 8.65
C SER A 225 -7.86 11.66 9.29
N THR A 226 -6.80 11.56 8.49
CA THR A 226 -5.55 12.20 8.86
C THR A 226 -5.85 13.69 8.86
N SER A 227 -5.31 14.45 9.81
CA SER A 227 -5.44 15.91 9.84
C SER A 227 -4.76 16.62 8.64
N ILE A 228 -4.42 15.87 7.57
CA ILE A 228 -3.44 16.21 6.54
C ILE A 228 -4.00 15.94 5.12
N GLY A 229 -5.32 15.76 4.95
CA GLY A 229 -5.97 15.77 3.63
C GLY A 229 -6.78 14.52 3.30
N ASP A 230 -7.36 14.52 2.09
CA ASP A 230 -8.15 13.43 1.55
C ASP A 230 -7.24 12.42 0.82
N ASP A 231 -6.87 11.32 1.49
CA ASP A 231 -6.05 10.27 0.88
C ASP A 231 -6.93 9.35 0.03
N HIS A 232 -6.80 9.47 -1.29
CA HIS A 232 -7.53 8.67 -2.29
C HIS A 232 -6.75 7.41 -2.70
N MET A 233 -7.45 6.29 -2.86
CA MET A 233 -6.90 5.10 -3.50
C MET A 233 -7.05 5.23 -5.02
N THR A 234 -5.96 5.05 -5.76
CA THR A 234 -5.90 5.17 -7.22
C THR A 234 -5.95 3.79 -7.90
N LEU A 235 -6.08 3.76 -9.23
CA LEU A 235 -5.94 2.53 -10.02
C LEU A 235 -4.59 1.85 -9.76
N LEU A 236 -3.51 2.63 -9.65
CA LEU A 236 -2.17 2.11 -9.39
C LEU A 236 -2.10 1.48 -8.01
N HIS A 237 -2.67 2.15 -7.00
CA HIS A 237 -2.74 1.60 -5.65
C HIS A 237 -3.49 0.27 -5.62
N LEU A 238 -4.64 0.20 -6.29
CA LEU A 238 -5.40 -1.05 -6.40
C LEU A 238 -4.57 -2.12 -7.11
N ALA A 239 -3.97 -1.83 -8.26
CA ALA A 239 -3.18 -2.79 -9.04
C ALA A 239 -2.03 -3.41 -8.23
N VAL A 240 -1.38 -2.62 -7.36
CA VAL A 240 -0.33 -3.09 -6.45
C VAL A 240 -0.90 -3.97 -5.32
N TYR A 241 -2.06 -3.61 -4.77
CA TYR A 241 -2.76 -4.41 -3.75
C TYR A 241 -3.33 -5.72 -4.28
N LEU A 242 -3.51 -5.85 -5.59
CA LEU A 242 -3.93 -7.12 -6.19
C LEU A 242 -2.86 -8.19 -6.03
N HIS A 243 -3.29 -9.46 -6.03
CA HIS A 243 -2.43 -10.62 -5.82
C HIS A 243 -1.20 -10.62 -6.75
N PRO A 244 0.02 -10.82 -6.21
CA PRO A 244 1.25 -10.84 -7.00
C PRO A 244 1.24 -11.92 -8.08
N SER A 245 1.03 -11.53 -9.33
CA SER A 245 0.98 -12.40 -10.50
C SER A 245 1.60 -11.71 -11.72
N PRO A 246 1.94 -12.43 -12.81
CA PRO A 246 2.35 -11.78 -14.06
C PRO A 246 1.33 -10.76 -14.56
N LYS A 247 0.03 -11.11 -14.49
CA LYS A 247 -1.07 -10.21 -14.88
C LYS A 247 -1.19 -8.97 -13.99
N SER A 248 -0.93 -9.09 -12.68
CA SER A 248 -0.93 -7.92 -11.80
C SER A 248 0.25 -7.00 -12.13
N LEU A 249 1.42 -7.55 -12.45
CA LEU A 249 2.57 -6.76 -12.88
C LEU A 249 2.26 -6.02 -14.19
N GLU A 250 1.71 -6.70 -15.19
CA GLU A 250 1.25 -6.07 -16.44
C GLU A 250 0.25 -4.93 -16.17
N SER A 251 -0.65 -5.11 -15.20
CA SER A 251 -1.60 -4.05 -14.80
C SER A 251 -0.90 -2.87 -14.13
N VAL A 252 0.08 -3.13 -13.27
CA VAL A 252 0.90 -2.08 -12.63
C VAL A 252 1.69 -1.30 -13.69
N GLN A 253 2.30 -2.00 -14.64
CA GLN A 253 3.05 -1.42 -15.76
C GLN A 253 2.16 -0.51 -16.61
N ALA A 254 1.05 -1.07 -17.09
CA ALA A 254 0.09 -0.33 -17.92
C ALA A 254 -0.42 0.94 -17.22
N VAL A 255 -0.82 0.85 -15.95
CA VAL A 255 -1.32 2.02 -15.21
C VAL A 255 -0.23 3.05 -14.95
N ALA A 256 0.99 2.62 -14.60
CA ALA A 256 2.11 3.54 -14.34
C ALA A 256 2.57 4.28 -15.60
N GLU A 257 2.51 3.63 -16.77
CA GLU A 257 2.86 4.21 -18.07
C GLU A 257 1.74 5.10 -18.62
N GLU A 258 0.49 4.66 -18.53
CA GLU A 258 -0.67 5.39 -19.07
C GLU A 258 -1.00 6.61 -18.20
N TYR A 259 -0.79 6.52 -16.88
CA TYR A 259 -1.16 7.54 -15.91
C TYR A 259 0.01 7.92 -14.97
N PRO A 260 1.11 8.48 -15.50
CA PRO A 260 2.31 8.77 -14.71
C PRO A 260 2.07 9.79 -13.58
N HIS A 261 1.07 10.65 -13.73
CA HIS A 261 0.65 11.61 -12.70
C HIS A 261 0.07 10.94 -11.44
N LEU A 262 -0.26 9.65 -11.48
CA LEU A 262 -0.70 8.88 -10.31
C LEU A 262 0.47 8.33 -9.48
N ASN A 263 1.65 8.16 -10.09
CA ASN A 263 2.85 7.61 -9.45
C ASN A 263 3.29 8.36 -8.17
N PRO A 264 3.29 9.71 -8.11
CA PRO A 264 3.70 10.43 -6.93
C PRO A 264 2.59 10.59 -5.89
N LEU A 265 1.38 10.05 -6.12
CA LEU A 265 0.28 10.21 -5.14
C LEU A 265 0.53 9.33 -3.91
N PRO A 266 0.32 9.86 -2.69
CA PRO A 266 0.58 9.11 -1.48
C PRO A 266 -0.51 8.08 -1.20
N VAL A 267 -0.17 7.11 -0.35
CA VAL A 267 -1.06 6.03 0.07
C VAL A 267 -1.04 5.81 1.58
N GLY A 268 -2.20 5.40 2.10
CA GLY A 268 -2.40 5.00 3.49
C GLY A 268 -2.22 6.14 4.50
N ASP A 269 -2.38 5.81 5.79
CA ASP A 269 -2.44 6.80 6.87
C ASP A 269 -1.13 7.58 7.06
N TYR A 270 -0.01 6.94 6.75
CA TYR A 270 1.31 7.55 6.87
C TYR A 270 1.72 8.31 5.61
N ARG A 271 0.87 8.36 4.56
CA ARG A 271 1.13 9.05 3.30
C ARG A 271 2.50 8.67 2.68
N GLY A 272 2.72 7.37 2.53
CA GLY A 272 3.91 6.85 1.85
C GLY A 272 3.72 6.75 0.34
N SER A 273 4.79 6.52 -0.40
CA SER A 273 4.76 6.24 -1.84
C SER A 273 4.14 4.88 -2.18
N VAL A 274 3.88 4.65 -3.46
CA VAL A 274 3.50 3.34 -4.01
C VAL A 274 4.50 2.22 -3.69
N HIS A 275 5.76 2.55 -3.38
CA HIS A 275 6.76 1.58 -2.92
C HIS A 275 6.43 1.02 -1.53
N HIS A 276 6.01 1.89 -0.60
CA HIS A 276 5.50 1.45 0.70
C HIS A 276 4.29 0.54 0.51
N LEU A 277 3.45 0.85 -0.47
CA LEU A 277 2.30 0.03 -0.79
C LEU A 277 2.69 -1.37 -1.22
N ALA A 278 3.67 -1.49 -2.12
CA ALA A 278 4.14 -2.78 -2.61
C ALA A 278 4.76 -3.60 -1.47
N VAL A 279 5.41 -2.94 -0.51
CA VAL A 279 5.91 -3.56 0.73
C VAL A 279 4.75 -4.08 1.61
N VAL A 280 3.74 -3.26 1.90
CA VAL A 280 2.56 -3.66 2.70
C VAL A 280 1.76 -4.77 2.01
N ALA A 281 1.59 -4.68 0.69
CA ALA A 281 0.89 -5.66 -0.12
C ALA A 281 1.69 -6.95 -0.36
N GLN A 282 2.96 -6.97 0.05
CA GLN A 282 3.92 -8.04 -0.23
C GLN A 282 4.09 -8.39 -1.72
N ASN A 283 4.02 -7.38 -2.59
CA ASN A 283 4.10 -7.53 -4.04
C ASN A 283 5.51 -7.23 -4.57
N GLY A 284 6.42 -8.21 -4.42
CA GLY A 284 7.83 -8.03 -4.79
C GLY A 284 8.07 -7.80 -6.28
N LYS A 285 7.22 -8.34 -7.16
CA LYS A 285 7.32 -8.10 -8.60
C LYS A 285 6.98 -6.65 -8.95
N ALA A 286 5.90 -6.12 -8.38
CA ALA A 286 5.55 -4.72 -8.54
C ALA A 286 6.63 -3.81 -7.93
N LEU A 287 7.11 -4.14 -6.73
CA LEU A 287 8.18 -3.38 -6.07
C LEU A 287 9.45 -3.29 -6.94
N GLU A 288 9.91 -4.40 -7.50
CA GLU A 288 11.11 -4.41 -8.36
C GLU A 288 10.94 -3.51 -9.60
N TYR A 289 9.78 -3.56 -10.24
CA TYR A 289 9.45 -2.68 -11.37
C TYR A 289 9.41 -1.20 -10.97
N LEU A 290 8.68 -0.89 -9.89
CA LEU A 290 8.52 0.48 -9.40
C LEU A 290 9.86 1.11 -9.02
N LEU A 291 10.74 0.37 -8.36
CA LEU A 291 12.09 0.82 -8.00
C LEU A 291 12.97 1.12 -9.22
N HIS A 292 12.65 0.58 -10.40
CA HIS A 292 13.43 0.78 -11.60
C HIS A 292 12.86 1.90 -12.48
N GLU A 293 11.54 1.95 -12.66
CA GLU A 293 10.89 2.82 -13.67
C GLU A 293 10.22 4.07 -13.08
N VAL A 294 10.02 4.13 -11.75
CA VAL A 294 9.16 5.15 -11.12
C VAL A 294 9.93 6.08 -10.16
N MET A 295 11.27 6.03 -10.14
CA MET A 295 12.09 6.80 -9.19
C MET A 295 13.02 7.84 -9.82
N ASP A 296 13.05 9.03 -9.20
CA ASP A 296 14.26 9.74 -8.72
C ASP A 296 13.93 10.95 -7.79
N ASP A 297 12.67 11.40 -7.67
CA ASP A 297 12.31 12.63 -6.94
C ASP A 297 10.99 12.57 -6.14
N GLN A 298 10.47 11.38 -5.82
CA GLN A 298 9.17 11.25 -5.16
C GLN A 298 9.17 11.84 -3.74
N THR A 299 8.42 12.92 -3.51
CA THR A 299 8.20 13.54 -2.18
C THR A 299 7.82 12.51 -1.13
N TYR A 300 6.89 11.60 -1.43
CA TYR A 300 6.36 10.62 -0.48
C TYR A 300 7.19 9.33 -0.37
N TYR A 301 8.39 9.29 -0.96
CA TYR A 301 9.29 8.14 -0.74
C TYR A 301 9.71 7.99 0.72
N ILE A 302 9.59 9.07 1.49
CA ILE A 302 9.65 9.04 2.94
C ILE A 302 8.25 9.34 3.49
N ASP A 303 7.73 8.48 4.36
CA ASP A 303 6.38 8.64 4.94
C ASP A 303 6.36 9.69 6.08
N ASN A 304 5.17 9.92 6.66
CA ASN A 304 4.96 10.86 7.78
C ASN A 304 5.64 10.47 9.10
N ARG A 305 6.27 9.29 9.18
CA ARG A 305 7.07 8.84 10.33
C ARG A 305 8.56 8.94 10.03
N GLY A 306 8.95 9.44 8.85
CA GLY A 306 10.34 9.45 8.41
C GLY A 306 10.81 8.10 7.86
N TYR A 307 9.91 7.16 7.53
CA TYR A 307 10.29 5.84 7.04
C TYR A 307 10.46 5.87 5.53
N ASN A 308 11.52 5.25 5.03
CA ASN A 308 11.56 4.77 3.65
C ASN A 308 10.95 3.34 3.56
N PRO A 309 10.75 2.76 2.36
CA PRO A 309 10.22 1.40 2.20
C PRO A 309 11.05 0.32 2.90
N LEU A 310 12.37 0.49 3.06
CA LEU A 310 13.24 -0.46 3.76
C LEU A 310 12.94 -0.51 5.27
N HIS A 311 12.75 0.64 5.93
CA HIS A 311 12.36 0.68 7.34
C HIS A 311 11.07 -0.13 7.58
N LEU A 312 10.07 0.08 6.72
CA LEU A 312 8.79 -0.61 6.81
C LEU A 312 8.93 -2.12 6.53
N ALA A 313 9.74 -2.49 5.54
CA ALA A 313 9.97 -3.90 5.20
C ALA A 313 10.66 -4.65 6.35
N VAL A 314 11.64 -4.03 7.01
CA VAL A 314 12.30 -4.59 8.20
C VAL A 314 11.30 -4.80 9.33
N GLU A 315 10.47 -3.81 9.66
CA GLU A 315 9.44 -3.96 10.70
C GLU A 315 8.46 -5.10 10.39
N LEU A 316 7.93 -5.14 9.17
CA LEU A 316 6.98 -6.18 8.75
C LEU A 316 7.62 -7.57 8.72
N CYS A 317 8.91 -7.67 8.40
CA CYS A 317 9.64 -8.94 8.45
C CYS A 317 9.77 -9.48 9.89
N LEU A 318 9.85 -8.60 10.88
CA LEU A 318 10.04 -8.96 12.29
C LEU A 318 8.72 -9.23 13.03
N GLN A 319 7.58 -8.75 12.53
CA GLN A 319 6.26 -8.94 13.14
C GLN A 319 5.76 -10.41 13.07
N GLY A 320 6.28 -11.24 12.15
CA GLY A 320 5.91 -12.66 12.00
C GLY A 320 4.52 -12.90 11.40
N ASP A 321 3.98 -14.12 11.52
CA ASP A 321 2.74 -14.55 10.84
C ASP A 321 1.44 -13.86 11.32
N GLY A 322 1.54 -12.90 12.25
CA GLY A 322 0.43 -12.04 12.66
C GLY A 322 0.13 -10.89 11.69
N VAL A 323 0.95 -10.73 10.63
CA VAL A 323 0.69 -9.77 9.55
C VAL A 323 -0.26 -10.40 8.54
N PRO A 324 -1.28 -9.68 8.05
CA PRO A 324 -2.15 -10.25 7.05
C PRO A 324 -1.48 -10.25 5.67
N GLY A 325 -0.88 -11.39 5.29
CA GLY A 325 -0.85 -11.81 3.90
C GLY A 325 0.20 -12.78 3.38
N PRO A 326 0.11 -13.21 2.09
CA PRO A 326 -0.30 -14.56 1.68
C PRO A 326 0.81 -15.61 1.77
N ASN A 327 1.73 -15.51 2.74
CA ASN A 327 2.23 -16.59 3.59
C ASN A 327 3.31 -16.06 4.57
N GLY A 328 2.94 -15.05 5.36
CA GLY A 328 3.67 -14.66 6.57
C GLY A 328 5.08 -14.12 6.36
N GLN A 329 5.95 -14.38 7.32
CA GLN A 329 7.36 -13.92 7.37
C GLN A 329 8.15 -14.19 6.07
N SER A 330 7.78 -15.23 5.30
CA SER A 330 8.43 -15.60 4.04
C SER A 330 8.24 -14.57 2.93
N GLY A 331 7.05 -13.96 2.82
CA GLY A 331 6.76 -12.90 1.86
C GLY A 331 7.54 -11.62 2.16
N SER A 332 7.57 -11.23 3.44
CA SER A 332 8.36 -10.08 3.92
C SER A 332 9.86 -10.27 3.69
N THR A 333 10.39 -11.48 3.89
CA THR A 333 11.82 -11.77 3.65
C THR A 333 12.19 -11.62 2.17
N ARG A 334 11.31 -12.04 1.25
CA ARG A 334 11.53 -11.88 -0.20
C ARG A 334 11.57 -10.41 -0.61
N LEU A 335 10.67 -9.59 -0.09
CA LEU A 335 10.67 -8.14 -0.35
C LEU A 335 11.93 -7.48 0.17
N LEU A 336 12.34 -7.86 1.38
CA LEU A 336 13.55 -7.33 1.99
C LEU A 336 14.78 -7.66 1.13
N ASN A 337 14.88 -8.88 0.61
CA ASN A 337 15.96 -9.23 -0.34
C ASN A 337 15.92 -8.40 -1.64
N VAL A 338 14.74 -7.99 -2.13
CA VAL A 338 14.64 -7.06 -3.26
C VAL A 338 15.19 -5.69 -2.87
N LEU A 339 14.78 -5.15 -1.71
CA LEU A 339 15.22 -3.82 -1.25
C LEU A 339 16.70 -3.76 -0.89
N LEU A 340 17.25 -4.83 -0.31
CA LEU A 340 18.67 -4.96 0.04
C LEU A 340 19.56 -5.31 -1.16
N SER A 341 18.99 -5.50 -2.35
CA SER A 341 19.79 -5.76 -3.54
C SER A 341 20.59 -4.53 -3.95
N LEU A 342 21.87 -4.74 -4.23
CA LEU A 342 22.78 -3.74 -4.81
C LEU A 342 22.27 -3.14 -6.13
N LYS A 343 21.29 -3.75 -6.79
CA LYS A 343 20.66 -3.19 -8.00
C LYS A 343 19.89 -1.90 -7.70
N HIS A 344 19.23 -1.83 -6.54
CA HIS A 344 18.31 -0.74 -6.20
C HIS A 344 18.94 0.33 -5.31
N ARG A 345 20.09 0.01 -4.71
CA ARG A 345 20.96 0.94 -3.96
C ARG A 345 20.26 1.76 -2.89
N ILE A 346 19.25 1.15 -2.26
CA ILE A 346 18.62 1.69 -1.07
C ILE A 346 19.63 1.62 0.07
N ASN A 347 19.74 2.72 0.81
CA ASN A 347 20.69 2.86 1.88
C ASN A 347 20.22 2.11 3.16
N PRO A 348 20.96 1.08 3.63
CA PRO A 348 20.62 0.34 4.85
C PRO A 348 20.93 1.12 6.14
N ALA A 349 21.75 2.17 6.06
CA ALA A 349 22.23 2.94 7.19
C ALA A 349 21.42 4.22 7.44
N MET A 350 20.54 4.60 6.50
CA MET A 350 19.74 5.81 6.58
C MET A 350 18.85 5.77 7.84
N PRO A 351 18.96 6.76 8.75
CA PRO A 351 18.03 6.89 9.87
C PRO A 351 16.67 7.39 9.41
N GLN A 352 15.63 7.12 10.20
CA GLN A 352 14.35 7.81 10.08
C GLN A 352 14.57 9.32 10.10
N THR A 353 13.87 10.07 9.24
CA THR A 353 14.01 11.54 9.21
C THR A 353 13.14 12.27 10.21
N MET A 354 12.39 11.51 11.03
CA MET A 354 11.64 12.01 12.19
C MET A 354 11.99 11.21 13.44
N ALA A 355 11.81 11.83 14.61
CA ALA A 355 12.04 11.15 15.87
C ALA A 355 11.19 9.85 15.95
N PRO A 356 11.78 8.69 16.31
CA PRO A 356 13.01 8.57 17.08
C PRO A 356 14.33 8.43 16.29
N TYR A 357 14.39 8.70 14.99
CA TYR A 357 15.61 8.64 14.16
C TYR A 357 16.27 7.25 14.12
N LYS A 358 15.48 6.17 14.15
CA LYS A 358 16.03 4.81 14.14
C LYS A 358 16.57 4.46 12.76
N THR A 359 17.73 3.83 12.72
CA THR A 359 18.22 3.11 11.55
C THR A 359 17.51 1.76 11.41
N PRO A 360 17.46 1.15 10.21
CA PRO A 360 16.99 -0.23 10.02
C PRO A 360 17.66 -1.21 10.99
N LEU A 361 18.96 -1.04 11.26
CA LEU A 361 19.72 -1.86 12.19
C LEU A 361 19.17 -1.78 13.63
N LEU A 362 18.84 -0.58 14.11
CA LEU A 362 18.21 -0.40 15.43
C LEU A 362 16.81 -1.01 15.51
N ILE A 363 16.03 -0.97 14.41
CA ILE A 363 14.73 -1.62 14.33
C ILE A 363 14.88 -3.14 14.54
N VAL A 364 15.86 -3.76 13.88
CA VAL A 364 16.18 -5.19 14.07
C VAL A 364 16.62 -5.46 15.51
N ALA A 365 17.55 -4.66 16.03
CA ALA A 365 18.10 -4.84 17.37
C ALA A 365 17.04 -4.76 18.47
N LYS A 366 16.05 -3.87 18.33
CA LYS A 366 14.93 -3.74 19.27
C LYS A 366 14.16 -5.05 19.46
N MET A 367 14.08 -5.89 18.42
CA MET A 367 13.31 -7.13 18.42
C MET A 367 14.04 -8.29 19.12
N ILE A 368 15.31 -8.14 19.48
CA ILE A 368 16.11 -9.17 20.18
C ILE A 368 15.47 -9.58 21.51
N HIS A 369 14.84 -8.63 22.21
CA HIS A 369 14.14 -8.90 23.48
C HIS A 369 12.96 -9.86 23.36
N LEU A 370 12.34 -9.92 22.18
CA LEU A 370 11.14 -10.71 21.95
C LEU A 370 11.44 -12.19 21.72
N ASP A 371 12.71 -12.61 21.79
CA ASP A 371 13.13 -13.89 21.23
C ASP A 371 13.77 -14.85 22.24
N TRP A 372 12.89 -15.59 22.91
CA TRP A 372 13.12 -16.95 23.39
C TRP A 372 12.32 -17.99 22.57
N SER A 373 11.73 -17.60 21.43
CA SER A 373 10.65 -18.37 20.76
C SER A 373 10.93 -18.81 19.31
N GLY A 374 12.09 -18.50 18.72
CA GLY A 374 12.55 -19.12 17.46
C GLY A 374 12.87 -18.16 16.30
N ARG A 375 12.96 -16.85 16.54
CA ARG A 375 13.24 -15.84 15.49
C ARG A 375 14.72 -15.45 15.38
N SER A 376 15.60 -16.13 16.13
CA SER A 376 16.97 -15.68 16.40
C SER A 376 17.85 -15.77 15.19
N THR A 377 17.58 -16.78 14.36
CA THR A 377 18.27 -16.98 13.09
C THR A 377 17.92 -15.87 12.10
N LEU A 378 16.66 -15.43 12.04
CA LEU A 378 16.27 -14.30 11.19
C LEU A 378 16.93 -13.02 11.69
N ILE A 379 16.80 -12.69 12.98
CA ILE A 379 17.35 -11.45 13.55
C ILE A 379 18.85 -11.35 13.29
N LYS A 380 19.61 -12.42 13.58
CA LYS A 380 21.05 -12.48 13.28
C LYS A 380 21.34 -12.27 11.80
N LYS A 381 20.64 -13.00 10.93
CA LYS A 381 20.80 -12.87 9.48
C LYS A 381 20.53 -11.44 9.00
N LEU A 382 19.50 -10.76 9.52
CA LEU A 382 19.16 -9.40 9.13
C LEU A 382 20.17 -8.38 9.65
N LEU A 383 20.70 -8.56 10.87
CA LEU A 383 21.79 -7.72 11.38
C LEU A 383 23.00 -7.83 10.46
N ASP A 384 23.46 -9.06 10.19
CA ASP A 384 24.62 -9.32 9.34
C ASP A 384 24.40 -8.72 7.93
N GLN A 385 23.25 -8.98 7.30
CA GLN A 385 22.94 -8.45 5.96
C GLN A 385 22.91 -6.91 5.89
N LEU A 386 22.44 -6.23 6.93
CA LEU A 386 22.39 -4.77 6.95
C LEU A 386 23.79 -4.17 7.18
N ILE A 387 24.58 -4.80 8.05
CA ILE A 387 25.95 -4.38 8.37
C ILE A 387 26.86 -4.60 7.15
N ASP A 388 26.88 -5.81 6.59
CA ASP A 388 27.72 -6.16 5.45
C ASP A 388 27.42 -5.21 4.25
N LEU A 389 26.14 -4.93 3.99
CA LEU A 389 25.75 -4.02 2.91
C LEU A 389 26.16 -2.56 3.17
N GLU A 390 26.12 -2.11 4.42
CA GLU A 390 26.62 -0.78 4.78
C GLU A 390 28.14 -0.70 4.61
N GLU A 391 28.87 -1.73 5.06
CA GLU A 391 30.32 -1.83 4.92
C GLU A 391 30.75 -1.81 3.44
N ASP A 392 30.05 -2.56 2.58
CA ASP A 392 30.26 -2.54 1.12
C ASP A 392 30.11 -1.12 0.54
N TYR A 393 29.06 -0.39 0.93
CA TYR A 393 28.86 0.99 0.48
C TYR A 393 29.91 1.94 1.03
N ALA A 394 30.28 1.79 2.30
CA ALA A 394 31.30 2.61 2.95
C ALA A 394 32.68 2.40 2.30
N GLU A 395 33.06 1.15 2.02
CA GLU A 395 34.28 0.80 1.30
C GLU A 395 34.28 1.38 -0.11
N ALA A 396 33.19 1.18 -0.87
CA ALA A 396 33.06 1.70 -2.23
C ALA A 396 33.24 3.23 -2.30
N TRP A 397 32.87 3.94 -1.24
CA TRP A 397 33.01 5.39 -1.11
C TRP A 397 34.28 5.86 -0.38
N GLY A 398 35.19 4.94 -0.02
CA GLY A 398 36.47 5.26 0.63
C GLY A 398 36.33 5.73 2.08
N LEU A 399 35.21 5.41 2.74
CA LEU A 399 34.96 5.73 4.16
C LEU A 399 35.54 4.67 5.11
N GLY A 400 36.09 3.58 4.56
CA GLY A 400 36.55 2.41 5.29
C GLY A 400 35.47 1.33 5.36
N SER A 401 35.89 0.07 5.58
CA SER A 401 34.99 -1.07 5.76
C SER A 401 34.46 -1.08 7.20
N THR A 402 33.57 -0.15 7.53
CA THR A 402 33.00 -0.02 8.87
C THR A 402 31.52 0.32 8.80
N SER A 403 30.70 -0.34 9.62
CA SER A 403 29.32 0.09 9.86
C SER A 403 29.31 1.32 10.77
N PHE A 404 28.76 2.42 10.27
CA PHE A 404 28.51 3.63 11.05
C PHE A 404 27.21 3.51 11.84
N ALA A 405 26.19 2.85 11.29
CA ALA A 405 24.87 2.72 11.90
C ALA A 405 24.90 1.94 13.22
N ILE A 406 25.83 1.01 13.39
CA ILE A 406 26.00 0.23 14.63
C ILE A 406 26.31 1.11 15.84
N ASN A 407 26.97 2.25 15.60
CA ASN A 407 27.40 3.22 16.61
C ASN A 407 26.50 4.46 16.66
N ARG A 408 25.28 4.37 16.12
CA ARG A 408 24.27 5.43 16.22
C ARG A 408 23.17 5.04 17.20
N PRO A 409 22.91 5.82 18.25
CA PRO A 409 21.70 5.65 19.06
C PRO A 409 20.48 6.28 18.39
N ASP A 410 19.29 5.86 18.83
CA ASP A 410 18.05 6.60 18.56
C ASP A 410 17.88 7.81 19.51
N SER A 411 16.86 8.65 19.30
CA SER A 411 16.58 9.79 20.18
C SER A 411 16.25 9.41 21.63
N ASP A 412 15.90 8.16 21.87
CA ASP A 412 15.64 7.57 23.19
C ASP A 412 16.90 6.96 23.83
N GLY A 413 18.06 7.11 23.17
CA GLY A 413 19.37 6.71 23.69
C GLY A 413 19.58 5.21 23.61
N LYS A 414 18.81 4.51 22.78
CA LYS A 414 18.94 3.08 22.56
C LYS A 414 19.97 2.84 21.46
N THR A 415 20.95 1.99 21.78
CA THR A 415 21.98 1.53 20.85
C THR A 415 21.77 0.04 20.54
N VAL A 416 22.39 -0.46 19.46
CA VAL A 416 22.34 -1.89 19.10
C VAL A 416 22.87 -2.76 20.26
N LEU A 417 24.07 -2.45 20.76
CA LEU A 417 24.64 -3.12 21.92
C LEU A 417 23.80 -2.93 23.18
N GLY A 418 23.14 -1.78 23.33
CA GLY A 418 22.23 -1.49 24.43
C GLY A 418 21.00 -2.39 24.43
N HIS A 419 20.42 -2.68 23.26
CA HIS A 419 19.33 -3.65 23.13
C HIS A 419 19.79 -5.08 23.48
N ILE A 420 20.93 -5.51 22.95
CA ILE A 420 21.49 -6.85 23.26
C ILE A 420 21.79 -6.99 24.76
N THR A 421 22.43 -5.98 25.35
CA THR A 421 22.70 -5.92 26.79
C THR A 421 21.43 -6.08 27.60
N SER A 422 20.39 -5.32 27.24
CA SER A 422 19.12 -5.36 27.97
C SER A 422 18.48 -6.74 27.85
N ALA A 423 18.50 -7.38 26.68
CA ALA A 423 17.96 -8.72 26.47
C ALA A 423 18.72 -9.81 27.26
N ILE A 424 20.05 -9.70 27.36
CA ILE A 424 20.88 -10.58 28.19
C ILE A 424 20.48 -10.43 29.67
N LEU A 425 20.40 -9.20 30.17
CA LEU A 425 20.18 -8.91 31.58
C LEU A 425 18.72 -9.16 32.05
N GLU A 426 17.74 -9.08 31.15
CA GLU A 426 16.34 -9.39 31.44
C GLU A 426 16.05 -10.91 31.43
N SER A 427 16.93 -11.70 30.83
CA SER A 427 16.79 -13.15 30.75
C SER A 427 17.19 -13.84 32.06
N PRO A 428 16.50 -14.91 32.51
CA PRO A 428 16.88 -15.61 33.73
C PRO A 428 18.34 -16.10 33.66
N PRO A 429 19.20 -15.82 34.67
CA PRO A 429 20.60 -16.23 34.67
C PRO A 429 20.79 -17.74 34.47
N SER A 430 19.83 -18.54 34.93
CA SER A 430 19.82 -20.00 34.84
C SER A 430 19.64 -20.55 33.43
N LYS A 431 19.10 -19.77 32.48
CA LYS A 431 18.82 -20.25 31.12
C LYS A 431 20.02 -20.13 30.15
N GLY A 432 21.08 -19.41 30.56
CA GLY A 432 22.28 -19.18 29.76
C GLY A 432 22.05 -18.25 28.56
N ASN A 433 22.96 -17.29 28.35
CA ASN A 433 22.84 -16.27 27.29
C ASN A 433 23.93 -16.35 26.23
N LYS A 434 24.65 -17.47 26.13
CA LYS A 434 25.84 -17.63 25.28
C LYS A 434 25.65 -17.18 23.84
N ALA A 435 24.47 -17.41 23.25
CA ALA A 435 24.18 -17.01 21.88
C ALA A 435 24.09 -15.48 21.69
N LEU A 436 23.61 -14.75 22.69
CA LEU A 436 23.55 -13.28 22.70
C LEU A 436 24.89 -12.68 23.11
N GLU A 437 25.60 -13.31 24.05
CA GLU A 437 26.98 -12.92 24.41
C GLU A 437 27.94 -13.07 23.22
N ASN A 438 27.83 -14.15 22.45
CA ASN A 438 28.61 -14.33 21.23
C ASN A 438 28.26 -13.30 20.16
N LEU A 439 26.97 -12.96 20.01
CA LEU A 439 26.55 -11.89 19.09
C LEU A 439 27.12 -10.54 19.55
N PHE A 440 27.07 -10.26 20.85
CA PHE A 440 27.64 -9.05 21.43
C PHE A 440 29.15 -8.95 21.13
N LYS A 441 29.91 -10.03 21.37
CA LYS A 441 31.33 -10.11 21.03
C LYS A 441 31.57 -9.87 19.54
N LYS A 442 30.82 -10.58 18.67
CA LYS A 442 30.91 -10.44 17.22
C LYS A 442 30.76 -8.99 16.78
N LEU A 443 29.73 -8.29 17.28
CA LEU A 443 29.48 -6.90 16.89
C LEU A 443 30.63 -5.96 17.31
N VAL A 444 31.29 -6.19 18.44
CA VAL A 444 32.42 -5.38 18.90
C VAL A 444 33.70 -5.73 18.14
N ASP A 445 34.04 -7.01 18.07
CA ASP A 445 35.33 -7.49 17.53
C ASP A 445 35.39 -7.44 16.00
N GLU A 446 34.28 -7.77 15.31
CA GLU A 446 34.24 -7.90 13.86
C GLU A 446 33.63 -6.67 13.16
N HIS A 447 32.63 -6.03 13.77
CA HIS A 447 31.87 -4.94 13.14
C HIS A 447 32.10 -3.56 13.76
N GLY A 448 33.07 -3.43 14.69
CA GLY A 448 33.49 -2.15 15.24
C GLY A 448 32.46 -1.44 16.14
N ALA A 449 31.53 -2.17 16.76
CA ALA A 449 30.61 -1.60 17.73
C ALA A 449 31.35 -1.07 18.98
N ASP A 450 31.14 0.19 19.32
CA ASP A 450 31.76 0.82 20.48
C ASP A 450 30.98 0.47 21.76
N ILE A 451 31.56 -0.41 22.57
CA ILE A 451 31.05 -0.80 23.89
C ILE A 451 30.94 0.40 24.87
N ASN A 452 31.70 1.46 24.63
CA ASN A 452 31.77 2.66 25.46
C ASN A 452 31.03 3.86 24.84
N LEU A 453 30.21 3.64 23.81
CA LEU A 453 29.45 4.69 23.14
C LEU A 453 28.60 5.50 24.14
N ASP A 454 28.91 6.80 24.25
CA ASP A 454 28.15 7.70 25.11
C ASP A 454 26.90 8.22 24.40
N ALA A 455 25.80 7.48 24.59
CA ALA A 455 24.49 7.87 24.06
C ALA A 455 23.98 9.22 24.63
N ASN A 456 24.55 9.74 25.72
CA ASN A 456 24.13 11.01 26.32
C ASN A 456 24.70 12.24 25.59
N GLN A 457 25.72 12.07 24.74
CA GLN A 457 26.19 13.11 23.82
C GLN A 457 25.18 13.40 22.69
N PHE A 458 24.27 12.45 22.43
CA PHE A 458 23.25 12.61 21.42
C PHE A 458 22.04 13.34 22.01
N PRO A 459 21.67 14.50 21.44
CA PRO A 459 20.55 15.30 21.93
C PRO A 459 19.21 14.59 21.69
N SER A 460 18.23 14.83 22.56
CA SER A 460 16.89 14.29 22.40
C SER A 460 15.86 15.39 22.19
N ALA A 461 14.81 15.11 21.42
CA ALA A 461 13.69 16.04 21.24
C ALA A 461 12.88 16.26 22.54
N ARG A 462 13.10 15.42 23.55
CA ARG A 462 12.42 15.46 24.85
C ARG A 462 13.44 15.27 25.97
N ILE A 463 13.08 15.70 27.18
CA ILE A 463 13.91 15.40 28.36
C ILE A 463 13.91 13.88 28.57
N ARG A 464 15.11 13.29 28.60
CA ARG A 464 15.33 11.86 28.70
C ARG A 464 16.11 11.51 29.97
N ALA A 465 15.86 10.33 30.53
CA ALA A 465 16.69 9.81 31.62
C ALA A 465 18.15 9.61 31.14
N TYR A 466 19.09 9.74 32.08
CA TYR A 466 20.49 9.36 31.83
C TYR A 466 20.55 7.92 31.33
N VAL A 467 21.32 7.68 30.27
CA VAL A 467 21.54 6.34 29.70
C VAL A 467 22.83 5.79 30.32
N PRO A 468 22.76 4.75 31.18
CA PRO A 468 23.96 4.20 31.80
C PRO A 468 24.80 3.39 30.82
N SER A 469 26.12 3.41 31.02
CA SER A 469 27.09 2.60 30.30
C SER A 469 26.78 1.11 30.41
N ILE A 470 27.18 0.32 29.41
CA ILE A 470 26.97 -1.13 29.40
C ILE A 470 27.63 -1.77 30.63
N LYS A 471 28.83 -1.30 31.01
CA LYS A 471 29.52 -1.74 32.23
C LYS A 471 28.70 -1.48 33.50
N TRP A 472 28.16 -0.27 33.66
CA TRP A 472 27.35 0.07 34.83
C TRP A 472 26.14 -0.84 34.98
N ARG A 473 25.46 -1.12 33.85
CA ARG A 473 24.28 -1.99 33.81
C ARG A 473 24.63 -3.42 34.17
N ALA A 474 25.72 -3.94 33.62
CA ALA A 474 26.18 -5.29 33.91
C ALA A 474 26.62 -5.43 35.37
N ASP A 475 27.44 -4.52 35.89
CA ASP A 475 27.97 -4.58 37.26
C ASP A 475 26.85 -4.67 38.32
N ARG A 476 25.74 -3.96 38.09
CA ARG A 476 24.53 -3.99 38.94
C ARG A 476 23.63 -5.21 38.76
N ALA A 477 23.80 -5.98 37.67
CA ALA A 477 23.02 -7.19 37.46
C ALA A 477 23.56 -8.36 38.29
N GLN A 478 22.64 -9.14 38.90
CA GLN A 478 22.97 -10.30 39.72
C GLN A 478 23.03 -11.58 38.86
N GLY A 479 24.03 -12.43 39.08
CA GLY A 479 24.13 -13.75 38.44
C GLY A 479 24.74 -13.79 37.03
N PHE A 480 25.12 -12.66 36.44
CA PHE A 480 25.69 -12.58 35.08
C PHE A 480 27.22 -12.48 35.05
N THR A 481 27.92 -13.33 35.81
CA THR A 481 29.40 -13.29 35.93
C THR A 481 30.12 -13.46 34.59
N GLN A 482 29.62 -14.34 33.73
CA GLN A 482 30.20 -14.56 32.40
C GLN A 482 30.11 -13.29 31.54
N PHE A 483 28.93 -12.67 31.45
CA PHE A 483 28.73 -11.45 30.66
C PHE A 483 29.53 -10.26 31.21
N LYS A 484 29.68 -10.14 32.54
CA LYS A 484 30.60 -9.14 33.14
C LYS A 484 32.03 -9.32 32.66
N ARG A 485 32.53 -10.57 32.63
CA ARG A 485 33.86 -10.88 32.10
C ARG A 485 33.97 -10.52 30.62
N VAL A 486 32.95 -10.80 29.81
CA VAL A 486 32.91 -10.39 28.40
C VAL A 486 33.06 -8.88 28.25
N ILE A 487 32.36 -8.09 29.07
CA ILE A 487 32.46 -6.63 29.03
C ILE A 487 33.87 -6.15 29.42
N GLU A 488 34.49 -6.77 30.43
CA GLU A 488 35.85 -6.45 30.85
C GLU A 488 36.89 -6.82 29.78
N GLU A 489 36.77 -8.01 29.18
CA GLU A 489 37.61 -8.49 28.07
C GLU A 489 37.55 -7.53 26.88
N LEU A 490 36.38 -6.98 26.58
CA LEU A 490 36.15 -6.03 25.48
C LEU A 490 36.47 -4.57 25.87
N GLY A 491 37.01 -4.30 27.06
CA GLY A 491 37.43 -2.95 27.46
C GLY A 491 36.26 -2.01 27.81
N GLY A 492 35.14 -2.55 28.29
CA GLY A 492 34.01 -1.77 28.80
C GLY A 492 34.38 -0.94 30.02
N ARG A 493 33.94 0.31 30.06
CA ARG A 493 34.27 1.30 31.09
C ARG A 493 33.02 1.96 31.64
N LEU A 494 33.10 2.42 32.89
CA LEU A 494 32.08 3.30 33.46
C LEU A 494 32.23 4.69 32.84
N HIS A 495 31.11 5.34 32.59
CA HIS A 495 31.13 6.73 32.15
C HIS A 495 31.52 7.64 33.33
N GLN A 496 32.17 8.78 33.07
CA GLN A 496 32.68 9.67 34.13
C GLN A 496 31.56 10.10 35.10
N ALA A 497 30.36 10.40 34.58
CA ALA A 497 29.22 10.78 35.41
C ALA A 497 28.75 9.66 36.36
N GLU A 498 29.04 8.40 36.05
CA GLU A 498 28.72 7.26 36.92
C GLU A 498 29.73 7.09 38.04
N LEU A 499 31.01 7.36 37.75
CA LEU A 499 32.09 7.35 38.75
C LEU A 499 31.91 8.48 39.76
N ASP A 500 31.56 9.66 39.28
CA ASP A 500 31.39 10.88 40.10
C ASP A 500 30.00 10.96 40.76
N ASN A 501 29.09 10.02 40.45
CA ASN A 501 27.69 10.04 40.86
C ASN A 501 26.95 11.35 40.48
N THR A 502 27.28 11.89 39.30
CA THR A 502 26.73 13.13 38.71
C THR A 502 25.78 12.85 37.53
N MET A 503 25.20 11.64 37.48
CA MET A 503 24.25 11.22 36.45
C MET A 503 23.05 12.18 36.35
N THR A 504 22.96 12.93 35.26
CA THR A 504 21.89 13.91 35.02
C THR A 504 21.08 13.56 33.78
N ARG A 505 19.83 14.02 33.74
CA ARG A 505 18.94 13.82 32.59
C ARG A 505 19.50 14.52 31.36
N THR A 506 19.42 13.88 30.20
CA THR A 506 19.70 14.54 28.91
C THR A 506 18.61 15.58 28.67
N LEU A 507 19.01 16.84 28.58
CA LEU A 507 18.08 17.94 28.31
C LEU A 507 17.52 17.84 26.89
N ALA A 508 16.30 18.34 26.72
CA ALA A 508 15.72 18.46 25.39
C ALA A 508 16.51 19.49 24.58
N SER A 509 16.90 19.11 23.37
CA SER A 509 17.45 20.02 22.38
C SER A 509 16.54 19.95 21.15
N PRO A 510 15.84 21.04 20.82
CA PRO A 510 14.84 21.01 19.77
C PRO A 510 15.51 20.92 18.40
N TYR A 511 15.23 19.83 17.69
CA TYR A 511 15.45 19.72 16.26
C TYR A 511 14.07 19.62 15.60
N PRO A 512 13.69 20.56 14.73
CA PRO A 512 12.36 20.52 14.13
C PRO A 512 12.30 19.39 13.12
N ASP A 513 11.52 18.35 13.44
CA ASP A 513 11.17 17.31 12.47
C ASP A 513 10.40 17.92 11.30
N GLN A 514 10.75 17.49 10.09
CA GLN A 514 10.01 17.83 8.88
C GLN A 514 9.58 16.53 8.19
N ARG A 515 8.30 16.49 7.81
CA ARG A 515 7.74 15.32 7.12
C ARG A 515 8.35 15.19 5.74
N HIS A 516 8.48 13.96 5.26
CA HIS A 516 8.89 13.64 3.89
C HIS A 516 10.30 14.11 3.51
N LEU A 517 11.15 14.44 4.50
CA LEU A 517 12.56 14.72 4.23
C LEU A 517 13.23 13.46 3.68
N GLN A 518 13.85 13.58 2.50
CA GLN A 518 14.64 12.52 1.88
C GLN A 518 15.94 12.22 2.63
N GLN A 519 16.44 13.16 3.42
CA GLN A 519 17.55 12.93 4.33
C GLN A 519 17.53 13.93 5.48
N LEU A 520 18.21 13.59 6.56
CA LEU A 520 18.42 14.55 7.65
C LEU A 520 19.37 15.67 7.18
N PRO A 521 19.19 16.92 7.61
CA PRO A 521 20.17 17.98 7.35
C PRO A 521 21.58 17.55 7.81
N ALA A 522 22.63 17.93 7.08
CA ALA A 522 24.00 17.49 7.40
C ALA A 522 24.49 17.91 8.80
N ASN A 523 23.93 18.98 9.36
CA ASN A 523 24.19 19.44 10.72
C ASN A 523 23.30 18.78 11.79
N HIS A 524 22.40 17.88 11.39
CA HIS A 524 21.55 17.16 12.33
C HIS A 524 22.38 16.11 13.08
N PRO A 525 22.21 15.97 14.41
CA PRO A 525 23.05 15.10 15.25
C PRO A 525 22.96 13.61 14.91
N TYR A 526 21.85 13.21 14.30
CA TYR A 526 21.61 11.84 13.83
C TYR A 526 21.93 11.64 12.34
N ALA A 527 22.35 12.69 11.62
CA ALA A 527 22.73 12.54 10.22
C ALA A 527 23.97 11.65 10.08
N MET A 528 23.95 10.83 9.05
CA MET A 528 25.07 9.96 8.68
C MET A 528 26.06 10.74 7.79
N PRO A 529 27.32 10.30 7.68
CA PRO A 529 28.22 10.85 6.68
C PRO A 529 27.65 10.61 5.27
N GLY A 530 27.74 11.58 4.37
CA GLY A 530 27.41 11.34 2.96
C GLY A 530 28.34 10.26 2.39
N PRO A 531 27.85 9.27 1.62
CA PRO A 531 26.51 9.10 1.01
C PRO A 531 25.46 8.39 1.90
N LEU A 532 25.85 7.93 3.09
CA LEU A 532 25.03 7.09 3.96
C LEU A 532 23.90 7.85 4.68
N ASN A 533 23.69 9.12 4.34
CA ASN A 533 22.56 9.93 4.79
C ASN A 533 21.40 9.97 3.79
N ASP A 534 21.69 9.68 2.52
CA ASP A 534 20.71 9.71 1.44
C ASP A 534 19.83 8.47 1.44
N VAL A 535 18.61 8.56 0.90
CA VAL A 535 17.72 7.40 0.71
C VAL A 535 18.36 6.32 -0.15
N PHE A 536 19.04 6.76 -1.21
CA PHE A 536 19.75 5.91 -2.15
C PHE A 536 21.22 6.30 -2.11
N VAL A 537 22.09 5.31 -1.97
CA VAL A 537 23.53 5.54 -2.02
C VAL A 537 23.88 5.82 -3.49
N PRO A 538 24.41 7.00 -3.90
CA PRO A 538 24.88 7.28 -5.27
C PRO A 538 26.06 6.41 -5.72
N LEU A 539 26.33 6.36 -7.04
CA LEU A 539 27.44 5.55 -7.58
C LEU A 539 28.72 6.17 -7.08
N SER A 540 29.59 5.34 -6.51
CA SER A 540 30.87 5.83 -6.04
C SER A 540 31.72 6.33 -7.22
N PRO A 541 32.70 7.22 -7.00
CA PRO A 541 33.56 7.69 -8.07
C PRO A 541 34.23 6.56 -8.87
N THR A 542 34.60 5.46 -8.20
CA THR A 542 35.22 4.28 -8.83
C THR A 542 34.21 3.52 -9.68
N GLU A 543 32.97 3.34 -9.21
CA GLU A 543 31.88 2.72 -9.97
C GLU A 543 31.48 3.55 -11.19
N VAL A 544 31.41 4.89 -11.05
CA VAL A 544 31.14 5.80 -12.16
C VAL A 544 32.23 5.68 -13.23
N ALA A 545 33.50 5.67 -12.82
CA ALA A 545 34.62 5.49 -13.73
C ALA A 545 34.56 4.13 -14.45
N ALA A 546 34.28 3.05 -13.73
CA ALA A 546 34.12 1.71 -14.31
C ALA A 546 32.96 1.64 -15.32
N ARG A 547 31.80 2.23 -14.99
CA ARG A 547 30.64 2.29 -15.89
C ARG A 547 30.92 3.09 -17.14
N SER A 548 31.56 4.24 -17.01
CA SER A 548 31.99 5.09 -18.13
C SER A 548 32.99 4.35 -19.04
N ALA A 549 33.95 3.63 -18.46
CA ALA A 549 34.91 2.81 -19.20
C ALA A 549 34.21 1.66 -19.96
N ALA A 550 33.26 0.97 -19.32
CA ALA A 550 32.48 -0.09 -19.95
C ALA A 550 31.62 0.43 -21.12
N GLN A 551 30.95 1.57 -20.93
CA GLN A 551 30.17 2.24 -21.99
C GLN A 551 31.07 2.67 -23.15
N SER A 552 32.26 3.21 -22.86
CA SER A 552 33.24 3.58 -23.88
C SER A 552 33.73 2.37 -24.67
N ARG A 553 33.96 1.21 -24.01
CA ARG A 553 34.30 -0.05 -24.68
C ARG A 553 33.18 -0.53 -25.60
N LEU A 554 31.93 -0.50 -25.14
CA LEU A 554 30.75 -0.85 -25.94
C LEU A 554 30.56 0.08 -27.15
N ALA A 555 30.73 1.39 -26.97
CA ALA A 555 30.66 2.36 -28.05
C ALA A 555 31.76 2.13 -29.09
N ARG A 556 33.00 1.87 -28.65
CA ARG A 556 34.11 1.50 -29.54
C ARG A 556 33.84 0.20 -30.30
N ALA A 557 33.31 -0.82 -29.62
CA ALA A 557 32.94 -2.08 -30.25
C ALA A 557 31.85 -1.88 -31.32
N ARG A 558 30.81 -1.08 -31.02
CA ARG A 558 29.75 -0.74 -31.99
C ARG A 558 30.29 0.08 -33.18
N ALA A 559 31.17 1.05 -32.93
CA ALA A 559 31.81 1.83 -33.99
C ALA A 559 32.68 0.96 -34.90
N LEU A 560 33.43 0.00 -34.34
CA LEU A 560 34.23 -0.96 -35.11
C LEU A 560 33.35 -1.91 -35.94
N ILE A 561 32.22 -2.39 -35.41
CA ILE A 561 31.25 -3.19 -36.16
C ILE A 561 30.66 -2.37 -37.32
N ALA A 562 30.25 -1.13 -37.07
CA ALA A 562 29.74 -0.24 -38.11
C ALA A 562 30.80 0.11 -39.19
N ALA A 563 32.08 0.21 -38.80
CA ALA A 563 33.19 0.47 -39.72
C ALA A 563 33.64 -0.78 -40.52
N ARG A 564 33.36 -1.98 -40.00
CA ARG A 564 33.48 -3.26 -40.72
C ARG A 564 32.41 -3.37 -41.81
N ASP A 565 31.17 -3.03 -41.48
CA ASP A 565 30.05 -3.09 -42.42
C ASP A 565 30.17 -2.05 -43.55
N SER A 566 30.98 -1.01 -43.37
CA SER A 566 31.34 -0.03 -44.40
C SER A 566 32.62 -0.35 -45.19
N GLY A 567 33.26 -1.50 -44.93
CA GLY A 567 34.40 -2.01 -45.70
C GLY A 567 35.76 -1.33 -45.45
N SER A 568 35.90 -0.59 -44.34
CA SER A 568 37.06 0.30 -44.10
C SER A 568 38.16 -0.23 -43.18
N ILE A 569 38.04 -1.45 -42.64
CA ILE A 569 38.98 -1.98 -41.63
C ILE A 569 39.48 -3.38 -42.02
N ASN A 570 40.80 -3.61 -41.94
CA ASN A 570 41.41 -4.93 -42.21
C ASN A 570 41.24 -5.89 -41.02
N GLU A 571 41.22 -7.21 -41.29
CA GLU A 571 40.99 -8.26 -40.29
C GLU A 571 42.04 -8.29 -39.15
N GLN A 572 43.24 -7.77 -39.41
CA GLN A 572 44.37 -7.75 -38.47
C GLN A 572 44.22 -6.65 -37.40
N THR A 573 43.57 -5.53 -37.72
CA THR A 573 43.22 -4.49 -36.73
C THR A 573 42.19 -5.02 -35.72
N ILE A 574 41.28 -5.89 -36.17
CA ILE A 574 40.25 -6.53 -35.33
C ILE A 574 40.90 -7.59 -34.41
N ALA A 575 41.81 -8.41 -34.93
CA ALA A 575 42.52 -9.41 -34.14
C ALA A 575 43.33 -8.77 -32.98
N ASN A 576 44.00 -7.65 -33.24
CA ASN A 576 44.74 -6.91 -32.21
C ASN A 576 43.83 -6.26 -31.15
N PHE A 577 42.64 -5.80 -31.55
CA PHE A 577 41.66 -5.24 -30.60
C PHE A 577 41.03 -6.30 -29.69
N VAL A 578 40.69 -7.48 -30.23
CA VAL A 578 40.15 -8.61 -29.45
C VAL A 578 41.22 -9.17 -28.51
N ALA A 579 42.49 -9.24 -28.94
CA ALA A 579 43.61 -9.61 -28.08
C ALA A 579 43.79 -8.61 -26.91
N ASN A 580 43.65 -7.31 -27.16
CA ASN A 580 43.74 -6.28 -26.12
C ASN A 580 42.54 -6.24 -25.16
N LEU A 581 41.35 -6.67 -25.59
CA LEU A 581 40.18 -6.82 -24.72
C LEU A 581 40.35 -7.98 -23.72
N ASN A 582 41.05 -9.05 -24.13
CA ASN A 582 41.29 -10.23 -23.30
C ASN A 582 42.60 -10.15 -22.48
N GLY A 583 43.52 -9.24 -22.82
CA GLY A 583 44.83 -9.11 -22.18
C GLY A 583 44.90 -8.31 -20.87
N ALA A 584 43.79 -7.73 -20.39
CA ALA A 584 43.79 -6.86 -19.20
C ALA A 584 43.36 -7.57 -17.89
N SER A 585 43.33 -8.90 -17.83
CA SER A 585 43.00 -9.65 -16.61
C SER A 585 44.21 -10.18 -15.83
N HIS A 586 45.45 -9.86 -16.24
CA HIS A 586 46.64 -10.26 -15.49
C HIS A 586 47.75 -9.21 -15.62
N THR A 587 47.86 -8.33 -14.62
CA THR A 587 49.12 -7.89 -13.99
C THR A 587 48.80 -6.93 -12.83
N GLY A 588 49.28 -7.26 -11.63
CA GLY A 588 49.47 -6.33 -10.50
C GLY A 588 48.36 -6.31 -9.48
#